data_AF-A0AAE9DVQ0-F1
#
_entry.id   AF-A0AAE9DVQ0-F1
#
_cell.length_a   1.000
_cell.length_b   1.000
_cell.length_c   1.000
_cell.angle_alpha   90.00
_cell.angle_beta   90.00
_cell.angle_gamma   90.00
#
_symmetry.space_group_name_H-M   'P 1'
#
loop_
_entity.id
_entity.type
_entity.pdbx_description
1 polymer ?
#
loop_
_entity_poly.entity_id
_entity_poly.type
_entity_poly.pdbx_seq_one_letter_code
_entity_poly.pdbx_strand_id
1 'polypeptide(L)'
;MPLHMPHDMHLRRKTSTFYGGKSKRAAVQHHCFATDSDGFYSCYRIDEEVSLSTHGMVRYAVPENSAPNWRASIALVSAMDCSFYWKTTHPATILDNWKFVDGKKKSRCTVISAKADFRMKNEMFRLESHVEGVHLLIFVEDAANAMNPKSLPSNIVDLVYESERWEQKVNEQIYLPKCTTSLPISLYDHSKHHGLNRLFSSEKSELGSMKTSKFDGSSAPNFVTLFDHYHKTVFDILPNPPNKTGLKKRQIQWQNCLESFRMKRMPIALLKIPTDLLRDVFEQCNPLELYCLSKCSKRARKSLTLRDTRDWKISYGESKKIWIWCEEGEYNFKHTTNPDQYYKISFSWPQSGPSMFVDLSDRGDLFNYLLETFKISIVESMNNDDQDIDFLRQTARTAIHRNMEVEQVTLYNMENTRDVLDFMPILDQMKITQNFSCSVRFPSNFQHQFIMYPNEIRIHNSIWFNIGQLLDCTCVKIKLCQSMLSNQEFDVFLQKWKKAGTFPNLRSLEIWSKKIDNESPILEMIPPINIVDNPLIKVSFGKRDLFEISEAVRVIKDDGTEGWLKVELGEWPTFEFLVVSPGNSVVAEIGQRDEALNP
;
A
#
# COMPACT_ATOMS: atom_id res chain seq x y z
N MET A 1 -27.20 -0.83 -20.60
CA MET A 1 -28.09 -1.57 -21.53
C MET A 1 -29.30 -0.70 -21.86
N PRO A 2 -29.84 -0.77 -23.07
CA PRO A 2 -30.72 0.25 -23.60
C PRO A 2 -32.13 0.20 -22.99
N LEU A 3 -32.72 1.39 -22.83
CA LEU A 3 -33.95 1.73 -22.07
C LEU A 3 -35.28 1.23 -22.68
N HIS A 4 -35.26 0.47 -23.77
CA HIS A 4 -36.45 0.16 -24.58
C HIS A 4 -37.09 -1.22 -24.31
N MET A 5 -36.62 -2.00 -23.33
CA MET A 5 -37.33 -3.22 -22.90
C MET A 5 -38.12 -2.96 -21.60
N PRO A 6 -39.40 -3.35 -21.51
CA PRO A 6 -40.21 -3.22 -20.30
C PRO A 6 -39.51 -3.81 -19.07
N HIS A 7 -39.44 -3.03 -17.99
CA HIS A 7 -38.76 -3.39 -16.75
C HIS A 7 -39.57 -4.40 -15.91
N ASP A 8 -39.58 -5.69 -16.27
CA ASP A 8 -40.06 -6.73 -15.34
C ASP A 8 -38.97 -7.04 -14.30
N MET A 9 -39.03 -6.32 -13.18
CA MET A 9 -38.08 -6.43 -12.08
C MET A 9 -38.12 -7.81 -11.40
N HIS A 10 -39.27 -8.50 -11.41
CA HIS A 10 -39.42 -9.79 -10.75
C HIS A 10 -38.80 -10.91 -11.59
N LEU A 11 -39.07 -10.91 -12.90
CA LEU A 11 -38.42 -11.81 -13.85
C LEU A 11 -36.91 -11.59 -13.85
N ARG A 12 -36.42 -10.33 -13.85
CA ARG A 12 -34.98 -10.04 -13.70
C ARG A 12 -34.38 -10.61 -12.42
N ARG A 13 -35.06 -10.51 -11.27
CA ARG A 13 -34.57 -11.08 -9.99
C ARG A 13 -34.54 -12.61 -10.04
N LYS A 14 -35.56 -13.24 -10.63
CA LYS A 14 -35.62 -14.70 -10.84
C LYS A 14 -34.48 -15.13 -11.77
N THR A 15 -34.38 -14.58 -12.97
CA THR A 15 -33.32 -14.87 -13.96
C THR A 15 -31.90 -14.61 -13.39
N SER A 16 -31.69 -13.52 -12.62
CA SER A 16 -30.40 -13.23 -11.98
C SER A 16 -29.97 -14.28 -10.95
N THR A 17 -30.93 -15.02 -10.37
CA THR A 17 -30.65 -16.12 -9.42
C THR A 17 -30.13 -17.36 -10.14
N PHE A 18 -30.48 -17.55 -11.42
CA PHE A 18 -30.11 -18.73 -12.22
C PHE A 18 -28.96 -18.46 -13.20
N TYR A 19 -28.91 -17.31 -13.87
CA TYR A 19 -27.97 -17.02 -14.98
C TYR A 19 -26.95 -15.89 -14.66
N GLY A 20 -26.88 -15.42 -13.40
CA GLY A 20 -25.94 -14.40 -12.92
C GLY A 20 -26.28 -12.96 -13.37
N GLY A 21 -25.81 -11.87 -12.75
CA GLY A 21 -25.08 -11.64 -11.50
C GLY A 21 -25.10 -10.12 -11.25
N LYS A 22 -25.39 -9.68 -10.01
CA LYS A 22 -25.25 -8.26 -9.63
C LYS A 22 -23.77 -7.93 -9.46
N SER A 23 -23.00 -7.88 -10.56
CA SER A 23 -21.66 -7.33 -10.49
C SER A 23 -21.79 -5.83 -10.20
N LYS A 24 -21.33 -5.40 -9.03
CA LYS A 24 -21.20 -3.97 -8.69
C LYS A 24 -20.02 -3.31 -9.42
N ARG A 25 -19.31 -4.06 -10.28
CA ARG A 25 -18.12 -3.58 -10.98
C ARG A 25 -18.51 -2.68 -12.15
N ALA A 26 -17.68 -1.68 -12.41
CA ALA A 26 -17.87 -0.79 -13.55
C ALA A 26 -17.74 -1.57 -14.86
N ALA A 27 -18.58 -1.25 -15.84
CA ALA A 27 -18.52 -1.84 -17.18
C ALA A 27 -17.28 -1.37 -17.97
N VAL A 28 -16.65 -0.28 -17.55
CA VAL A 28 -15.42 0.26 -18.12
C VAL A 28 -14.31 0.09 -17.09
N GLN A 29 -13.21 -0.53 -17.50
CA GLN A 29 -12.01 -0.72 -16.69
C GLN A 29 -10.83 0.01 -17.34
N HIS A 30 -10.08 0.77 -16.56
CA HIS A 30 -8.86 1.42 -17.04
C HIS A 30 -7.72 0.40 -17.01
N HIS A 31 -7.00 0.28 -18.14
CA HIS A 31 -5.88 -0.63 -18.29
C HIS A 31 -4.81 0.00 -19.19
N CYS A 32 -3.54 -0.12 -18.80
CA CYS A 32 -2.43 0.38 -19.59
C CYS A 32 -1.94 -0.71 -20.55
N PHE A 33 -2.31 -0.62 -21.82
CA PHE A 33 -1.80 -1.53 -22.85
C PHE A 33 -0.36 -1.21 -23.24
N ALA A 34 0.08 0.05 -23.16
CA ALA A 34 1.35 0.54 -23.70
C ALA A 34 2.60 -0.20 -23.15
N THR A 35 2.51 -0.75 -21.94
CA THR A 35 3.60 -1.49 -21.29
C THR A 35 3.53 -3.01 -21.51
N ASP A 36 2.55 -3.49 -22.29
CA ASP A 36 2.26 -4.91 -22.48
C ASP A 36 2.50 -5.33 -23.94
N SER A 37 3.75 -5.61 -24.27
CA SER A 37 4.15 -5.81 -25.67
C SER A 37 3.59 -7.07 -26.31
N ASP A 38 3.38 -8.13 -25.52
CA ASP A 38 2.89 -9.43 -25.97
C ASP A 38 1.39 -9.64 -25.68
N GLY A 39 0.80 -8.77 -24.85
CA GLY A 39 -0.63 -8.78 -24.56
C GLY A 39 -1.07 -9.79 -23.51
N PHE A 40 -0.14 -10.61 -22.98
CA PHE A 40 -0.51 -11.67 -22.03
C PHE A 40 -1.01 -11.10 -20.71
N TYR A 41 -0.45 -9.97 -20.26
CA TYR A 41 -0.91 -9.33 -19.03
C TYR A 41 -2.33 -8.75 -19.20
N SER A 42 -2.60 -8.13 -20.34
CA SER A 42 -3.91 -7.62 -20.73
C SER A 42 -4.93 -8.74 -20.83
N CYS A 43 -4.56 -9.87 -21.47
CA CYS A 43 -5.38 -11.08 -21.52
C CYS A 43 -5.73 -11.56 -20.11
N TYR A 44 -4.74 -11.71 -19.23
CA TYR A 44 -4.94 -12.14 -17.85
C TYR A 44 -5.88 -11.21 -17.07
N ARG A 45 -5.66 -9.89 -17.16
CA ARG A 45 -6.48 -8.88 -16.46
C ARG A 45 -7.92 -8.89 -16.95
N ILE A 46 -8.11 -8.97 -18.26
CA ILE A 46 -9.45 -9.08 -18.86
C ILE A 46 -10.14 -10.36 -18.38
N ASP A 47 -9.44 -11.49 -18.38
CA ASP A 47 -10.01 -12.77 -17.95
C ASP A 47 -10.32 -12.80 -16.46
N GLU A 48 -9.50 -12.16 -15.62
CA GLU A 48 -9.77 -11.96 -14.20
C GLU A 48 -11.06 -11.15 -14.01
N GLU A 49 -11.22 -10.04 -14.72
CA GLU A 49 -12.41 -9.19 -14.65
C GLU A 49 -13.68 -9.90 -15.14
N VAL A 50 -13.59 -10.65 -16.24
CA VAL A 50 -14.68 -11.49 -16.75
C VAL A 50 -15.05 -12.58 -15.74
N SER A 51 -14.05 -13.25 -15.16
CA SER A 51 -14.28 -14.30 -14.17
C SER A 51 -14.97 -13.74 -12.94
N LEU A 52 -14.49 -12.62 -12.40
CA LEU A 52 -15.08 -11.98 -11.24
C LEU A 52 -16.51 -11.48 -11.52
N SER A 53 -16.75 -10.91 -12.70
CA SER A 53 -18.08 -10.43 -13.11
C SER A 53 -19.09 -11.54 -13.34
N THR A 54 -18.62 -12.72 -13.75
CA THR A 54 -19.45 -13.92 -13.99
C THR A 54 -19.42 -14.92 -12.82
N HIS A 55 -18.92 -14.52 -11.65
CA HIS A 55 -18.78 -15.41 -10.46
C HIS A 55 -18.02 -16.72 -10.77
N GLY A 56 -17.04 -16.64 -11.67
CA GLY A 56 -16.20 -17.74 -12.08
C GLY A 56 -16.78 -18.63 -13.17
N MET A 57 -17.97 -18.32 -13.70
CA MET A 57 -18.66 -19.16 -14.70
C MET A 57 -18.04 -19.06 -16.09
N VAL A 58 -17.59 -17.87 -16.49
CA VAL A 58 -16.88 -17.66 -17.75
C VAL A 58 -15.43 -17.30 -17.45
N ARG A 59 -14.50 -17.91 -18.18
CA ARG A 59 -13.04 -17.70 -18.06
C ARG A 59 -12.42 -17.80 -19.44
N TYR A 60 -11.24 -17.21 -19.65
CA TYR A 60 -10.52 -17.30 -20.93
C TYR A 60 -11.38 -16.80 -22.09
N ALA A 61 -11.93 -15.60 -21.92
CA ALA A 61 -12.75 -14.91 -22.92
C ALA A 61 -11.89 -14.29 -24.03
N VAL A 62 -10.62 -14.02 -23.75
CA VAL A 62 -9.65 -13.53 -24.74
C VAL A 62 -8.79 -14.72 -25.21
N PRO A 63 -8.76 -15.03 -26.51
CA PRO A 63 -7.81 -16.01 -27.05
C PRO A 63 -6.38 -15.47 -26.97
N GLU A 64 -5.45 -16.28 -26.44
CA GLU A 64 -4.04 -15.89 -26.24
C GLU A 64 -3.34 -15.41 -27.53
N ASN A 65 -3.67 -16.02 -28.67
CA ASN A 65 -3.13 -15.66 -29.99
C ASN A 65 -3.68 -14.33 -30.55
N SER A 66 -4.65 -13.73 -29.88
CA SER A 66 -5.30 -12.47 -30.28
C SER A 66 -5.29 -11.45 -29.14
N ALA A 67 -4.41 -11.61 -28.16
CA ALA A 67 -4.40 -10.78 -26.96
C ALA A 67 -4.15 -9.29 -27.28
N PRO A 68 -4.87 -8.36 -26.61
CA PRO A 68 -4.60 -6.93 -26.74
C PRO A 68 -3.19 -6.60 -26.26
N ASN A 69 -2.37 -6.00 -27.12
CA ASN A 69 -1.00 -5.61 -26.80
C ASN A 69 -0.85 -4.08 -26.78
N TRP A 70 0.37 -3.58 -26.70
CA TRP A 70 0.71 -2.15 -26.70
C TRP A 70 0.11 -1.28 -27.81
N ARG A 71 -0.38 -1.88 -28.91
CA ARG A 71 -1.11 -1.16 -29.97
C ARG A 71 -2.60 -1.00 -29.69
N ALA A 72 -3.13 -1.66 -28.68
CA ALA A 72 -4.53 -1.59 -28.30
C ALA A 72 -4.83 -0.28 -27.56
N SER A 73 -5.89 0.40 -27.97
CA SER A 73 -6.45 1.53 -27.23
C SER A 73 -7.71 1.14 -26.44
N ILE A 74 -8.57 0.29 -27.02
CA ILE A 74 -9.78 -0.25 -26.38
C ILE A 74 -9.90 -1.73 -26.75
N ALA A 75 -10.21 -2.59 -25.79
CA ALA A 75 -10.66 -3.96 -26.03
C ALA A 75 -12.08 -4.11 -25.48
N LEU A 76 -12.99 -4.65 -26.30
CA LEU A 76 -14.36 -4.94 -25.88
C LEU A 76 -14.49 -6.43 -25.57
N VAL A 77 -15.11 -6.76 -24.45
CA VAL A 77 -15.26 -8.15 -24.03
C VAL A 77 -16.70 -8.37 -23.59
N SER A 78 -17.31 -9.41 -24.14
CA SER A 78 -18.67 -9.84 -23.81
C SER A 78 -18.63 -11.31 -23.39
N ALA A 79 -19.17 -11.59 -22.21
CA ALA A 79 -19.12 -12.93 -21.63
C ALA A 79 -20.50 -13.29 -21.06
N MET A 80 -20.97 -14.49 -21.35
CA MET A 80 -22.28 -14.96 -20.91
C MET A 80 -22.26 -16.42 -20.47
N ASP A 81 -22.96 -16.74 -19.39
CA ASP A 81 -23.31 -18.10 -19.01
C ASP A 81 -24.77 -18.35 -19.38
N CYS A 82 -24.99 -19.21 -20.37
CA CYS A 82 -26.28 -19.60 -20.90
C CYS A 82 -26.69 -21.00 -20.45
N SER A 83 -26.11 -21.54 -19.37
CA SER A 83 -26.38 -22.89 -18.88
C SER A 83 -27.88 -23.15 -18.63
N PHE A 84 -28.48 -24.03 -19.42
CA PHE A 84 -29.89 -24.35 -19.37
C PHE A 84 -30.21 -25.31 -18.21
N TYR A 85 -30.96 -24.82 -17.23
CA TYR A 85 -31.47 -25.63 -16.12
C TYR A 85 -32.75 -26.34 -16.52
N TRP A 86 -32.62 -27.58 -17.00
CA TRP A 86 -33.71 -28.37 -17.54
C TRP A 86 -34.69 -28.82 -16.45
N LYS A 87 -35.98 -28.53 -16.63
CA LYS A 87 -37.06 -28.99 -15.75
C LYS A 87 -37.47 -30.41 -16.12
N THR A 88 -37.15 -31.37 -15.26
CA THR A 88 -37.51 -32.78 -15.43
C THR A 88 -38.60 -33.19 -14.44
N THR A 89 -39.39 -34.22 -14.77
CA THR A 89 -40.40 -34.80 -13.86
C THR A 89 -39.77 -35.77 -12.86
N HIS A 90 -38.65 -36.39 -13.23
CA HIS A 90 -37.87 -37.30 -12.40
C HIS A 90 -36.39 -36.90 -12.41
N PRO A 91 -35.60 -37.31 -11.41
CA PRO A 91 -34.15 -37.08 -11.40
C PRO A 91 -33.49 -37.63 -12.67
N ALA A 92 -32.69 -36.81 -13.34
CA ALA A 92 -31.95 -37.25 -14.51
C ALA A 92 -30.80 -38.20 -14.15
N THR A 93 -30.57 -39.19 -15.00
CA THR A 93 -29.41 -40.08 -14.95
C THR A 93 -28.41 -39.71 -16.04
N ILE A 94 -27.12 -39.89 -15.75
CA ILE A 94 -26.04 -39.72 -16.73
C ILE A 94 -25.66 -41.10 -17.24
N LEU A 95 -25.71 -41.27 -18.56
CA LEU A 95 -25.36 -42.51 -19.24
C LEU A 95 -24.14 -42.28 -20.14
N ASP A 96 -23.13 -43.14 -20.02
CA ASP A 96 -21.92 -43.06 -20.83
C ASP A 96 -21.98 -44.01 -22.04
N ASN A 97 -21.05 -43.83 -22.98
CA ASN A 97 -20.85 -44.69 -24.16
C ASN A 97 -22.03 -44.76 -25.14
N TRP A 98 -22.85 -43.71 -25.23
CA TRP A 98 -23.95 -43.62 -26.19
C TRP A 98 -23.44 -43.32 -27.59
N LYS A 99 -24.01 -43.99 -28.59
CA LYS A 99 -23.61 -43.79 -29.99
C LYS A 99 -24.11 -42.43 -30.50
N PHE A 100 -23.19 -41.60 -30.94
CA PHE A 100 -23.47 -40.31 -31.59
C PHE A 100 -23.05 -40.38 -33.07
N VAL A 101 -23.91 -39.90 -33.96
CA VAL A 101 -23.69 -39.95 -35.41
C VAL A 101 -23.67 -38.53 -35.95
N ASP A 102 -22.55 -38.14 -36.56
CA ASP A 102 -22.34 -36.85 -37.22
C ASP A 102 -22.03 -37.11 -38.70
N GLY A 103 -23.06 -37.12 -39.53
CA GLY A 103 -23.00 -37.53 -40.93
C GLY A 103 -22.44 -38.95 -41.08
N LYS A 104 -21.23 -39.09 -41.64
CA LYS A 104 -20.53 -40.37 -41.79
C LYS A 104 -19.72 -40.80 -40.55
N LYS A 105 -19.47 -39.89 -39.61
CA LYS A 105 -18.66 -40.16 -38.41
C LYS A 105 -19.53 -40.76 -37.32
N LYS A 106 -19.02 -41.81 -36.68
CA LYS A 106 -19.64 -42.44 -35.50
C LYS A 106 -18.72 -42.24 -34.32
N SER A 107 -19.20 -41.61 -33.27
CA SER A 107 -18.49 -41.40 -32.01
C SER A 107 -19.30 -41.93 -30.83
N ARG A 108 -18.73 -41.89 -29.63
CA ARG A 108 -19.45 -42.14 -28.38
C ARG A 108 -19.52 -40.86 -27.56
N CYS A 109 -20.64 -40.60 -26.91
CA CYS A 109 -20.84 -39.47 -26.03
C CYS A 109 -21.52 -39.89 -24.72
N THR A 110 -21.54 -38.97 -23.77
CA THR A 110 -22.36 -39.05 -22.57
C THR A 110 -23.71 -38.41 -22.84
N VAL A 111 -24.79 -39.01 -22.33
CA VAL A 111 -26.17 -38.56 -22.51
C VAL A 111 -26.83 -38.34 -21.15
N ILE A 112 -27.60 -37.27 -21.06
CA ILE A 112 -28.51 -36.98 -19.95
C ILE A 112 -29.85 -37.65 -20.28
N SER A 113 -30.26 -38.60 -19.44
CA SER A 113 -31.49 -39.35 -19.57
C SER A 113 -32.45 -38.90 -18.47
N ALA A 114 -33.59 -38.33 -18.83
CA ALA A 114 -34.61 -37.96 -17.85
C ALA A 114 -36.02 -38.03 -18.44
N LYS A 115 -37.00 -38.28 -17.55
CA LYS A 115 -38.40 -38.05 -17.90
C LYS A 115 -38.72 -36.56 -17.77
N ALA A 116 -39.36 -35.99 -18.76
CA ALA A 116 -39.74 -34.57 -18.76
C ALA A 116 -41.00 -34.31 -19.57
N ASP A 117 -41.65 -33.20 -19.25
CA ASP A 117 -42.69 -32.62 -20.10
C ASP A 117 -42.01 -31.74 -21.15
N PHE A 118 -42.43 -31.86 -22.41
CA PHE A 118 -41.91 -31.04 -23.49
C PHE A 118 -42.98 -30.76 -24.55
N ARG A 119 -42.64 -29.85 -25.45
CA ARG A 119 -43.48 -29.45 -26.57
C ARG A 119 -42.78 -29.79 -27.87
N MET A 120 -43.50 -30.28 -28.87
CA MET A 120 -42.91 -30.57 -30.19
C MET A 120 -43.77 -30.07 -31.36
N LYS A 121 -43.11 -29.70 -32.46
CA LYS A 121 -43.72 -29.30 -33.74
C LYS A 121 -42.69 -29.54 -34.86
N ASN A 122 -43.04 -30.28 -35.91
CA ASN A 122 -42.20 -30.45 -37.12
C ASN A 122 -40.70 -30.73 -36.82
N GLU A 123 -40.40 -31.79 -36.06
CA GLU A 123 -39.03 -32.17 -35.63
C GLU A 123 -38.29 -31.13 -34.74
N MET A 124 -39.00 -30.11 -34.25
CA MET A 124 -38.52 -29.17 -33.26
C MET A 124 -39.01 -29.57 -31.87
N PHE A 125 -38.11 -29.52 -30.90
CA PHE A 125 -38.41 -29.81 -29.50
C PHE A 125 -38.19 -28.55 -28.66
N ARG A 126 -39.16 -28.24 -27.81
CA ARG A 126 -39.11 -27.15 -26.84
C ARG A 126 -39.11 -27.75 -25.44
N LEU A 127 -37.99 -27.60 -24.76
CA LEU A 127 -37.80 -28.03 -23.39
C LEU A 127 -37.99 -26.85 -22.42
N GLU A 128 -38.60 -27.14 -21.29
CA GLU A 128 -38.88 -26.15 -20.25
C GLU A 128 -37.71 -26.05 -19.26
N SER A 129 -37.37 -24.82 -18.87
CA SER A 129 -36.41 -24.59 -17.78
C SER A 129 -37.11 -24.57 -16.42
N HIS A 130 -36.35 -24.78 -15.35
CA HIS A 130 -36.76 -24.39 -14.00
C HIS A 130 -37.02 -22.88 -13.88
N VAL A 131 -36.47 -22.08 -14.80
CA VAL A 131 -36.75 -20.65 -14.92
C VAL A 131 -37.92 -20.42 -15.87
N GLU A 132 -38.98 -19.86 -15.33
CA GLU A 132 -40.16 -19.50 -16.10
C GLU A 132 -39.84 -18.54 -17.25
N GLY A 133 -40.38 -18.85 -18.44
CA GLY A 133 -40.14 -18.08 -19.66
C GLY A 133 -38.81 -18.39 -20.38
N VAL A 134 -37.98 -19.29 -19.84
CA VAL A 134 -36.76 -19.74 -20.51
C VAL A 134 -36.98 -21.13 -21.10
N HIS A 135 -36.71 -21.26 -22.40
CA HIS A 135 -36.92 -22.49 -23.15
C HIS A 135 -35.66 -22.85 -23.95
N LEU A 136 -35.37 -24.15 -24.06
CA LEU A 136 -34.36 -24.67 -24.98
C LEU A 136 -35.08 -25.24 -26.20
N LEU A 137 -34.75 -24.71 -27.37
CA LEU A 137 -35.26 -25.17 -28.65
C LEU A 137 -34.21 -26.04 -29.34
N ILE A 138 -34.58 -27.25 -29.71
CA ILE A 138 -33.73 -28.21 -30.39
C ILE A 138 -34.34 -28.50 -31.75
N PHE A 139 -33.55 -28.26 -32.79
CA PHE A 139 -33.90 -28.57 -34.17
C PHE A 139 -33.18 -29.85 -34.54
N VAL A 140 -33.95 -30.92 -34.77
CA VAL A 140 -33.36 -32.19 -35.22
C VAL A 140 -33.25 -32.12 -36.73
N GLU A 141 -32.03 -32.31 -37.24
CA GLU A 141 -31.77 -32.35 -38.67
C GLU A 141 -31.53 -33.78 -39.14
N ASP A 142 -31.84 -34.03 -40.41
CA ASP A 142 -31.45 -35.28 -41.07
C ASP A 142 -29.92 -35.41 -41.09
N ALA A 143 -29.42 -36.60 -40.73
CA ALA A 143 -28.01 -36.94 -40.76
C ALA A 143 -27.35 -36.71 -42.14
N ALA A 144 -28.12 -36.80 -43.23
CA ALA A 144 -27.64 -36.47 -44.57
C ALA A 144 -27.18 -35.01 -44.72
N ASN A 145 -27.77 -34.10 -43.92
CA ASN A 145 -27.51 -32.67 -43.96
C ASN A 145 -26.48 -32.20 -42.93
N ALA A 146 -25.88 -33.10 -42.14
CA ALA A 146 -24.99 -32.75 -41.03
C ALA A 146 -23.82 -31.82 -41.44
N MET A 147 -23.28 -31.99 -42.65
CA MET A 147 -22.13 -31.22 -43.16
C MET A 147 -22.50 -29.91 -43.87
N ASN A 148 -23.79 -29.63 -44.08
CA ASN A 148 -24.22 -28.42 -44.78
C ASN A 148 -23.98 -27.18 -43.90
N PRO A 149 -23.62 -26.02 -44.49
CA PRO A 149 -23.59 -24.75 -43.77
C PRO A 149 -24.92 -24.52 -43.06
N LYS A 150 -24.84 -24.24 -41.75
CA LYS A 150 -26.01 -24.05 -40.90
C LYS A 150 -26.37 -22.57 -40.87
N SER A 151 -27.63 -22.27 -41.10
CA SER A 151 -28.20 -20.94 -40.92
C SER A 151 -29.48 -21.05 -40.10
N LEU A 152 -29.73 -20.09 -39.23
CA LEU A 152 -31.03 -20.00 -38.57
C LEU A 152 -32.12 -19.70 -39.62
N PRO A 153 -33.31 -20.33 -39.52
CA PRO A 153 -34.45 -19.98 -40.36
C PRO A 153 -34.76 -18.48 -40.25
N SER A 154 -35.03 -17.82 -41.37
CA SER A 154 -35.37 -16.39 -41.38
C SER A 154 -36.67 -16.07 -40.63
N ASN A 155 -37.56 -17.06 -40.51
CA ASN A 155 -38.82 -17.00 -39.77
C ASN A 155 -38.72 -17.60 -38.35
N ILE A 156 -37.52 -17.71 -37.77
CA ILE A 156 -37.32 -18.33 -36.46
C ILE A 156 -38.16 -17.68 -35.35
N VAL A 157 -38.33 -16.35 -35.40
CA VAL A 157 -39.14 -15.62 -34.42
C VAL A 157 -40.61 -16.04 -34.56
N ASP A 158 -41.13 -16.11 -35.78
CA ASP A 158 -42.49 -16.57 -36.04
C ASP A 158 -42.66 -18.02 -35.59
N LEU A 159 -41.73 -18.92 -35.93
CA LEU A 159 -41.77 -20.33 -35.49
C LEU A 159 -41.78 -20.49 -33.95
N VAL A 160 -41.13 -19.59 -33.22
CA VAL A 160 -41.09 -19.60 -31.76
C VAL A 160 -42.38 -19.04 -31.13
N TYR A 161 -42.98 -18.03 -31.76
CA TYR A 161 -44.11 -17.28 -31.24
C TYR A 161 -45.46 -17.57 -31.95
N GLU A 162 -45.47 -18.45 -32.95
CA GLU A 162 -46.66 -18.87 -33.70
C GLU A 162 -47.76 -19.40 -32.76
N SER A 163 -49.00 -19.01 -33.02
CA SER A 163 -50.19 -19.32 -32.20
C SER A 163 -50.72 -20.75 -32.35
N GLU A 164 -50.19 -21.53 -33.29
CA GLU A 164 -50.54 -22.94 -33.42
C GLU A 164 -49.99 -23.74 -32.23
N ARG A 165 -50.85 -24.56 -31.63
CA ARG A 165 -50.53 -25.27 -30.39
C ARG A 165 -49.44 -26.31 -30.65
N TRP A 166 -48.22 -26.04 -30.18
CA TRP A 166 -47.20 -27.05 -29.95
C TRP A 166 -47.82 -28.30 -29.29
N GLU A 167 -47.52 -29.48 -29.82
CA GLU A 167 -48.04 -30.72 -29.21
C GLU A 167 -47.34 -30.95 -27.87
N GLN A 168 -48.11 -31.06 -26.79
CA GLN A 168 -47.57 -31.31 -25.46
C GLN A 168 -47.39 -32.81 -25.23
N LYS A 169 -46.17 -33.22 -24.91
CA LYS A 169 -45.83 -34.56 -24.44
C LYS A 169 -45.55 -34.50 -22.94
N VAL A 170 -46.10 -35.44 -22.19
CA VAL A 170 -46.06 -35.43 -20.72
C VAL A 170 -45.31 -36.65 -20.22
N ASN A 171 -44.35 -36.43 -19.33
CA ASN A 171 -43.60 -37.46 -18.62
C ASN A 171 -42.89 -38.49 -19.53
N GLU A 172 -42.43 -38.04 -20.69
CA GLU A 172 -41.77 -38.87 -21.69
C GLU A 172 -40.26 -38.96 -21.43
N GLN A 173 -39.67 -40.10 -21.82
CA GLN A 173 -38.23 -40.33 -21.65
C GLN A 173 -37.44 -39.62 -22.75
N ILE A 174 -36.58 -38.68 -22.37
CA ILE A 174 -35.74 -37.91 -23.30
C ILE A 174 -34.26 -38.24 -23.05
N TYR A 175 -33.51 -38.29 -24.14
CA TYR A 175 -32.06 -38.50 -24.19
C TYR A 175 -31.40 -37.29 -24.85
N LEU A 176 -30.64 -36.51 -24.07
CA LEU A 176 -29.92 -35.34 -24.58
C LEU A 176 -28.41 -35.58 -24.50
N PRO A 177 -27.65 -35.38 -25.59
CA PRO A 177 -26.20 -35.37 -25.51
C PRO A 177 -25.73 -34.35 -24.48
N LYS A 178 -24.88 -34.78 -23.54
CA LYS A 178 -24.22 -33.87 -22.63
C LYS A 178 -23.15 -33.11 -23.44
N CYS A 179 -23.42 -31.85 -23.72
CA CYS A 179 -22.53 -30.98 -24.44
C CYS A 179 -22.22 -29.72 -23.61
N THR A 180 -20.97 -29.27 -23.73
CA THR A 180 -20.51 -28.00 -23.17
C THR A 180 -19.87 -27.23 -24.31
N THR A 181 -20.34 -26.03 -24.61
CA THR A 181 -19.68 -25.14 -25.56
C THR A 181 -19.09 -23.96 -24.82
N SER A 182 -17.80 -23.68 -25.03
CA SER A 182 -17.08 -22.61 -24.31
C SER A 182 -15.88 -22.06 -25.07
N LEU A 183 -15.99 -21.91 -26.40
CA LEU A 183 -14.93 -21.31 -27.21
C LEU A 183 -15.04 -19.77 -27.18
N PRO A 184 -13.96 -19.04 -26.88
CA PRO A 184 -13.91 -17.61 -27.15
C PRO A 184 -13.82 -17.36 -28.67
N ILE A 185 -14.44 -16.29 -29.14
CA ILE A 185 -14.38 -15.84 -30.54
C ILE A 185 -13.97 -14.37 -30.58
N SER A 186 -13.10 -14.03 -31.54
CA SER A 186 -12.87 -12.65 -31.97
C SER A 186 -13.95 -12.27 -32.98
N LEU A 187 -14.56 -11.11 -32.79
CA LEU A 187 -15.55 -10.56 -33.71
C LEU A 187 -14.95 -9.53 -34.67
N TYR A 188 -13.62 -9.35 -34.66
CA TYR A 188 -12.92 -8.39 -35.52
C TYR A 188 -13.25 -8.55 -37.01
N ASP A 189 -12.94 -9.71 -37.59
CA ASP A 189 -13.10 -9.95 -39.03
C ASP A 189 -14.57 -9.95 -39.43
N HIS A 190 -15.43 -10.52 -38.59
CA HIS A 190 -16.88 -10.53 -38.81
C HIS A 190 -17.45 -9.10 -38.83
N SER A 191 -17.09 -8.28 -37.83
CA SER A 191 -17.55 -6.89 -37.73
C SER A 191 -17.08 -6.06 -38.92
N LYS A 192 -15.82 -6.27 -39.36
CA LYS A 192 -15.28 -5.61 -40.54
C LYS A 192 -16.04 -5.98 -41.82
N HIS A 193 -16.27 -7.27 -42.02
CA HIS A 193 -17.02 -7.77 -43.18
C HIS A 193 -18.43 -7.18 -43.26
N HIS A 194 -19.05 -6.89 -42.11
CA HIS A 194 -20.38 -6.26 -41.99
C HIS A 194 -20.34 -4.72 -41.88
N GLY A 195 -19.26 -4.07 -42.32
CA GLY A 195 -19.22 -2.62 -42.51
C GLY A 195 -18.78 -1.80 -41.29
N LEU A 196 -18.41 -2.45 -40.17
CA LEU A 196 -17.94 -1.76 -38.96
C LEU A 196 -16.43 -1.42 -39.00
N ASN A 197 -15.85 -1.35 -40.20
CA ASN A 197 -14.42 -1.13 -40.46
C ASN A 197 -13.85 0.12 -39.78
N ARG A 198 -14.65 1.18 -39.63
CA ARG A 198 -14.21 2.47 -39.07
C ARG A 198 -13.84 2.36 -37.59
N LEU A 199 -14.50 1.49 -36.82
CA LEU A 199 -14.23 1.32 -35.39
C LEU A 199 -12.81 0.80 -35.10
N PHE A 200 -12.26 0.02 -36.03
CA PHE A 200 -10.95 -0.61 -35.94
C PHE A 200 -9.85 0.16 -36.68
N SER A 201 -10.17 1.33 -37.26
CA SER A 201 -9.23 2.11 -38.07
C SER A 201 -8.61 3.23 -37.25
N SER A 202 -7.27 3.22 -37.16
CA SER A 202 -6.48 4.27 -36.51
C SER A 202 -6.70 5.67 -37.09
N GLU A 203 -7.12 5.77 -38.35
CA GLU A 203 -7.30 7.06 -39.03
C GLU A 203 -8.77 7.50 -39.10
N LYS A 204 -9.72 6.55 -39.02
CA LYS A 204 -11.14 6.79 -39.30
C LYS A 204 -12.07 6.55 -38.11
N SER A 205 -11.52 6.12 -36.97
CA SER A 205 -12.31 5.88 -35.77
C SER A 205 -12.74 7.19 -35.11
N GLU A 206 -14.03 7.27 -34.79
CA GLU A 206 -14.68 8.44 -34.19
C GLU A 206 -15.03 8.21 -32.71
N LEU A 207 -14.32 7.31 -32.02
CA LEU A 207 -14.54 7.00 -30.59
C LEU A 207 -14.01 8.10 -29.63
N GLY A 208 -13.83 9.33 -30.12
CA GLY A 208 -13.27 10.45 -29.35
C GLY A 208 -14.12 10.84 -28.13
N SER A 209 -15.44 10.63 -28.18
CA SER A 209 -16.36 10.90 -27.06
C SER A 209 -16.20 9.94 -25.87
N MET A 210 -15.42 8.86 -26.01
CA MET A 210 -15.12 7.92 -24.92
C MET A 210 -13.94 8.35 -24.03
N LYS A 211 -13.33 9.52 -24.28
CA LYS A 211 -12.27 10.07 -23.42
C LYS A 211 -12.86 10.60 -22.10
N THR A 212 -12.32 10.13 -20.97
CA THR A 212 -12.74 10.59 -19.63
C THR A 212 -11.85 11.71 -19.07
N SER A 213 -10.65 11.95 -19.62
CA SER A 213 -9.74 13.00 -19.17
C SER A 213 -9.71 14.19 -20.15
N LYS A 214 -9.88 15.41 -19.62
CA LYS A 214 -9.59 16.68 -20.31
C LYS A 214 -8.09 17.06 -20.24
N PHE A 215 -7.26 16.18 -19.68
CA PHE A 215 -5.85 16.41 -19.44
C PHE A 215 -5.04 15.74 -20.55
N ASP A 216 -4.84 16.45 -21.67
CA ASP A 216 -3.78 16.17 -22.64
C ASP A 216 -3.18 17.53 -23.05
N GLY A 217 -2.08 17.91 -22.41
CA GLY A 217 -1.25 19.06 -22.81
C GLY A 217 -0.38 18.79 -24.05
N SER A 218 -0.56 17.63 -24.68
CA SER A 218 0.06 17.31 -25.96
C SER A 218 -0.97 17.49 -27.08
N SER A 219 -0.69 18.39 -28.00
CA SER A 219 -1.51 18.72 -29.16
C SER A 219 -1.59 17.60 -30.22
N ALA A 220 -1.32 16.35 -29.85
CA ALA A 220 -1.41 15.20 -30.75
C ALA A 220 -2.81 14.57 -30.64
N PRO A 221 -3.56 14.40 -31.74
CA PRO A 221 -4.81 13.68 -31.73
C PRO A 221 -4.52 12.19 -31.46
N ASN A 222 -4.57 11.77 -30.19
CA ASN A 222 -4.58 10.36 -29.85
C ASN A 222 -5.87 9.74 -30.39
N PHE A 223 -5.78 9.06 -31.54
CA PHE A 223 -6.87 8.32 -32.15
C PHE A 223 -7.23 7.12 -31.28
N VAL A 224 -8.48 7.09 -30.82
CA VAL A 224 -9.01 6.00 -30.00
C VAL A 224 -9.67 4.99 -30.94
N THR A 225 -9.17 3.76 -30.95
CA THR A 225 -9.70 2.66 -31.77
C THR A 225 -10.12 1.46 -30.93
N LEU A 226 -11.07 0.70 -31.45
CA LEU A 226 -11.34 -0.63 -30.96
C LEU A 226 -10.28 -1.58 -31.53
N PHE A 227 -9.54 -2.26 -30.66
CA PHE A 227 -8.57 -3.29 -31.03
C PHE A 227 -9.29 -4.54 -31.51
N ASP A 228 -10.17 -5.09 -30.67
CA ASP A 228 -11.00 -6.24 -30.96
C ASP A 228 -12.25 -6.24 -30.05
N HIS A 229 -13.25 -7.03 -30.44
CA HIS A 229 -14.38 -7.42 -29.62
C HIS A 229 -14.36 -8.94 -29.41
N TYR A 230 -14.02 -9.36 -28.21
CA TYR A 230 -14.06 -10.76 -27.78
C TYR A 230 -15.45 -11.13 -27.27
N HIS A 231 -15.94 -12.29 -27.69
CA HIS A 231 -17.16 -12.87 -27.17
C HIS A 231 -16.92 -14.29 -26.67
N LYS A 232 -17.46 -14.62 -25.50
CA LYS A 232 -17.45 -15.99 -24.99
C LYS A 232 -18.76 -16.33 -24.32
N THR A 233 -19.40 -17.39 -24.81
CA THR A 233 -20.58 -17.97 -24.17
C THR A 233 -20.24 -19.35 -23.64
N VAL A 234 -20.63 -19.62 -22.39
CA VAL A 234 -20.67 -20.97 -21.82
C VAL A 234 -22.09 -21.48 -21.93
N PHE A 235 -22.29 -22.68 -22.45
CA PHE A 235 -23.59 -23.35 -22.48
C PHE A 235 -23.42 -24.78 -21.99
N ASP A 236 -24.21 -25.15 -21.00
CA ASP A 236 -24.34 -26.50 -20.43
C ASP A 236 -25.82 -26.84 -20.28
N ILE A 237 -26.17 -28.13 -20.30
CA ILE A 237 -27.50 -28.62 -19.93
C ILE A 237 -27.41 -29.24 -18.54
N LEU A 238 -28.12 -28.66 -17.58
CA LEU A 238 -28.08 -29.06 -16.17
C LEU A 238 -29.47 -29.54 -15.73
N PRO A 239 -29.63 -30.82 -15.34
CA PRO A 239 -30.93 -31.37 -14.94
C PRO A 239 -31.34 -31.01 -13.51
N ASN A 240 -30.45 -30.37 -12.74
CA ASN A 240 -30.70 -29.97 -11.36
C ASN A 240 -30.64 -28.44 -11.25
N PRO A 241 -31.50 -27.80 -10.44
CA PRO A 241 -31.41 -26.37 -10.18
C PRO A 241 -30.08 -26.03 -9.47
N PRO A 242 -29.59 -24.79 -9.60
CA PRO A 242 -28.33 -24.38 -8.99
C PRO A 242 -28.44 -24.41 -7.46
N ASN A 243 -27.69 -25.31 -6.83
CA ASN A 243 -27.61 -25.38 -5.37
C ASN A 243 -26.71 -24.24 -4.86
N LYS A 244 -27.15 -23.45 -3.85
CA LYS A 244 -26.38 -22.30 -3.31
C LYS A 244 -24.95 -22.66 -2.87
N THR A 245 -24.72 -23.92 -2.53
CA THR A 245 -23.42 -24.50 -2.13
C THR A 245 -22.49 -24.79 -3.31
N GLY A 246 -23.02 -25.11 -4.50
CA GLY A 246 -22.22 -25.41 -5.70
C GLY A 246 -21.55 -24.16 -6.30
N LEU A 247 -22.24 -23.02 -6.22
CA LEU A 247 -21.71 -21.70 -6.59
C LEU A 247 -20.49 -21.33 -5.73
N LYS A 248 -20.59 -21.53 -4.39
CA LYS A 248 -19.47 -21.34 -3.47
C LYS A 248 -18.33 -22.32 -3.73
N LYS A 249 -18.61 -23.59 -4.03
CA LYS A 249 -17.59 -24.62 -4.27
C LYS A 249 -16.74 -24.32 -5.51
N ARG A 250 -17.35 -23.84 -6.61
CA ARG A 250 -16.64 -23.44 -7.84
C ARG A 250 -15.82 -22.14 -7.66
N GLN A 251 -16.31 -21.22 -6.82
CA GLN A 251 -15.59 -20.01 -6.44
C GLN A 251 -14.35 -20.33 -5.57
N ILE A 252 -14.50 -21.20 -4.57
CA ILE A 252 -13.41 -21.67 -3.69
C ILE A 252 -12.36 -22.46 -4.48
N GLN A 253 -12.79 -23.36 -5.38
CA GLN A 253 -11.87 -24.14 -6.21
C GLN A 253 -11.03 -23.25 -7.16
N TRP A 254 -11.55 -22.09 -7.57
CA TRP A 254 -10.77 -21.11 -8.33
C TRP A 254 -9.94 -20.18 -7.46
N GLN A 255 -10.40 -19.73 -6.29
CA GLN A 255 -9.53 -19.02 -5.33
C GLN A 255 -8.31 -19.87 -4.98
N ASN A 256 -8.50 -21.18 -4.75
CA ASN A 256 -7.40 -22.12 -4.51
C ASN A 256 -6.52 -22.33 -5.76
N CYS A 257 -7.10 -22.32 -6.97
CA CYS A 257 -6.32 -22.34 -8.22
C CYS A 257 -5.61 -21.02 -8.50
N LEU A 258 -6.15 -19.87 -8.09
CA LEU A 258 -5.57 -18.53 -8.19
C LEU A 258 -4.43 -18.39 -7.19
N GLU A 259 -4.52 -18.97 -6.00
CA GLU A 259 -3.41 -19.04 -5.05
C GLU A 259 -2.30 -19.97 -5.57
N SER A 260 -2.67 -21.09 -6.20
CA SER A 260 -1.76 -21.98 -6.92
C SER A 260 -1.11 -21.32 -8.16
N PHE A 261 -1.84 -20.50 -8.92
CA PHE A 261 -1.32 -19.74 -10.08
C PHE A 261 -0.57 -18.47 -9.67
N ARG A 262 -0.97 -17.77 -8.59
CA ARG A 262 -0.19 -16.69 -7.97
C ARG A 262 1.18 -17.19 -7.49
N MET A 263 1.30 -18.49 -7.17
CA MET A 263 2.56 -19.14 -6.83
C MET A 263 3.30 -19.82 -8.01
N LYS A 264 2.65 -20.09 -9.15
CA LYS A 264 3.31 -20.56 -10.38
C LYS A 264 3.61 -19.41 -11.33
N ARG A 265 4.76 -18.76 -11.10
CA ARG A 265 5.59 -17.97 -12.03
C ARG A 265 4.91 -17.60 -13.37
N MET A 266 4.49 -16.34 -13.53
CA MET A 266 4.70 -15.64 -14.80
C MET A 266 5.63 -14.46 -14.56
N PRO A 267 6.75 -14.36 -15.31
CA PRO A 267 7.65 -13.24 -15.17
C PRO A 267 6.96 -12.04 -15.77
N ILE A 268 6.59 -11.05 -14.96
CA ILE A 268 6.74 -9.68 -15.47
C ILE A 268 8.20 -9.63 -15.90
N ALA A 269 8.44 -9.46 -17.19
CA ALA A 269 9.77 -9.30 -17.72
C ALA A 269 10.43 -7.99 -17.22
N LEU A 270 9.88 -7.33 -16.19
CA LEU A 270 10.46 -6.22 -15.44
C LEU A 270 11.95 -6.47 -15.20
N LEU A 271 12.32 -7.66 -14.72
CA LEU A 271 13.72 -8.01 -14.45
C LEU A 271 14.53 -8.41 -15.69
N LYS A 272 13.92 -8.43 -16.87
CA LYS A 272 14.55 -8.64 -18.19
C LYS A 272 14.68 -7.34 -18.99
N ILE A 273 14.05 -6.26 -18.55
CA ILE A 273 14.25 -4.92 -19.10
C ILE A 273 15.70 -4.49 -18.77
N PRO A 274 16.36 -3.71 -19.64
CA PRO A 274 17.65 -3.09 -19.33
C PRO A 274 17.68 -2.46 -17.93
N THR A 275 18.82 -2.58 -17.26
CA THR A 275 19.02 -2.13 -15.87
C THR A 275 18.63 -0.66 -15.65
N ASP A 276 18.87 0.19 -16.64
CA ASP A 276 18.60 1.63 -16.57
C ASP A 276 17.08 1.91 -16.54
N LEU A 277 16.33 1.32 -17.47
CA LEU A 277 14.86 1.40 -17.48
C LEU A 277 14.23 0.73 -16.24
N LEU A 278 14.86 -0.32 -15.72
CA LEU A 278 14.41 -0.97 -14.49
C LEU A 278 14.62 -0.06 -13.26
N ARG A 279 15.69 0.73 -13.25
CA ARG A 279 15.92 1.77 -12.24
C ARG A 279 14.82 2.82 -12.33
N ASP A 280 14.52 3.34 -13.51
CA ASP A 280 13.48 4.35 -13.72
C ASP A 280 12.12 3.85 -13.21
N VAL A 281 11.78 2.58 -13.44
CA VAL A 281 10.53 1.99 -12.91
C VAL A 281 10.54 1.94 -11.38
N PHE A 282 11.66 1.55 -10.77
CA PHE A 282 11.76 1.49 -9.30
C PHE A 282 11.77 2.86 -8.64
N GLU A 283 12.26 3.89 -9.32
CA GLU A 283 12.20 5.29 -8.87
C GLU A 283 10.75 5.80 -8.76
N GLN A 284 9.83 5.30 -9.60
CA GLN A 284 8.41 5.68 -9.57
C GLN A 284 7.57 4.90 -8.53
N CYS A 285 8.11 3.83 -7.95
CA CYS A 285 7.37 3.04 -6.97
C CYS A 285 7.54 3.62 -5.56
N ASN A 286 6.53 3.56 -4.71
CA ASN A 286 6.70 3.93 -3.30
C ASN A 286 7.28 2.77 -2.45
N PRO A 287 7.73 3.00 -1.19
CA PRO A 287 8.29 1.95 -0.34
C PRO A 287 7.39 0.72 -0.14
N LEU A 288 6.06 0.90 -0.10
CA LEU A 288 5.12 -0.21 0.08
C LEU A 288 5.04 -1.09 -1.18
N GLU A 289 5.02 -0.47 -2.35
CA GLU A 289 5.06 -1.17 -3.64
C GLU A 289 6.38 -1.92 -3.83
N LEU A 290 7.51 -1.28 -3.49
CA LEU A 290 8.81 -1.93 -3.53
C LEU A 290 8.90 -3.11 -2.54
N TYR A 291 8.30 -2.98 -1.36
CA TYR A 291 8.19 -4.10 -0.42
C TYR A 291 7.39 -5.26 -1.05
N CYS A 292 6.23 -5.01 -1.65
CA CYS A 292 5.48 -6.04 -2.36
C CYS A 292 6.30 -6.71 -3.47
N LEU A 293 6.99 -5.93 -4.30
CA LEU A 293 7.88 -6.44 -5.36
C LEU A 293 9.01 -7.32 -4.79
N SER A 294 9.58 -6.92 -3.65
CA SER A 294 10.64 -7.69 -2.98
C SER A 294 10.18 -9.08 -2.53
N LYS A 295 8.88 -9.24 -2.22
CA LYS A 295 8.27 -10.52 -1.84
C LYS A 295 7.95 -11.42 -3.04
N CYS A 296 7.88 -10.89 -4.25
CA CYS A 296 7.57 -11.68 -5.45
C CYS A 296 8.69 -12.66 -5.82
N SER A 297 9.97 -12.29 -5.65
CA SER A 297 11.10 -13.22 -5.87
C SER A 297 12.41 -12.72 -5.29
N LYS A 298 13.36 -13.64 -5.03
CA LYS A 298 14.74 -13.28 -4.65
C LYS A 298 15.44 -12.40 -5.70
N ARG A 299 15.13 -12.58 -6.99
CA ARG A 299 15.68 -11.77 -8.08
C ARG A 299 15.12 -10.35 -8.06
N ALA A 300 13.82 -10.20 -7.81
CA ALA A 300 13.18 -8.90 -7.67
C ALA A 300 13.80 -8.12 -6.50
N ARG A 301 13.87 -8.74 -5.31
CA ARG A 301 14.53 -8.15 -4.14
C ARG A 301 15.96 -7.68 -4.43
N LYS A 302 16.77 -8.52 -5.10
CA LYS A 302 18.15 -8.15 -5.48
C LYS A 302 18.20 -6.99 -6.48
N SER A 303 17.19 -6.84 -7.34
CA SER A 303 17.17 -5.79 -8.35
C SER A 303 16.74 -4.44 -7.77
N LEU A 304 16.05 -4.41 -6.62
CA LEU A 304 15.67 -3.16 -5.95
C LEU A 304 16.86 -2.31 -5.53
N THR A 305 18.05 -2.89 -5.41
CA THR A 305 19.29 -2.15 -5.13
C THR A 305 19.73 -1.24 -6.28
N LEU A 306 19.06 -1.31 -7.44
CA LEU A 306 19.29 -0.41 -8.57
C LEU A 306 18.71 0.97 -8.33
N ARG A 307 17.69 1.08 -7.48
CA ARG A 307 17.17 2.37 -7.03
C ARG A 307 18.17 2.98 -6.06
N ASP A 308 18.39 4.29 -6.18
CA ASP A 308 19.09 5.02 -5.14
C ASP A 308 18.14 5.30 -3.98
N THR A 309 18.46 4.75 -2.82
CA THR A 309 17.70 4.85 -1.57
C THR A 309 18.62 5.28 -0.43
N ARG A 310 19.78 5.88 -0.73
CA ARG A 310 20.78 6.27 0.28
C ARG A 310 20.25 7.31 1.26
N ASP A 311 19.37 8.19 0.79
CA ASP A 311 18.75 9.25 1.59
C ASP A 311 17.52 8.77 2.34
N TRP A 312 17.08 7.52 2.12
CA TRP A 312 15.98 6.95 2.87
C TRP A 312 16.42 6.67 4.29
N LYS A 313 15.51 6.93 5.22
CA LYS A 313 15.74 6.67 6.63
C LYS A 313 14.70 5.69 7.15
N ILE A 314 15.10 4.90 8.14
CA ILE A 314 14.19 3.99 8.83
C ILE A 314 14.02 4.46 10.26
N SER A 315 12.81 4.29 10.78
CA SER A 315 12.53 4.54 12.19
C SER A 315 11.67 3.43 12.74
N TYR A 316 11.76 3.24 14.05
CA TYR A 316 10.79 2.42 14.76
C TYR A 316 10.48 3.08 16.11
N GLY A 317 9.28 2.79 16.59
CA GLY A 317 8.67 3.50 17.69
C GLY A 317 7.17 3.22 17.80
N GLU A 318 6.53 3.90 18.73
CA GLU A 318 5.11 3.85 19.10
C GLU A 318 4.19 2.86 18.35
N SER A 319 3.55 1.96 19.10
CA SER A 319 2.53 1.04 18.60
C SER A 319 3.04 -0.03 17.63
N LYS A 320 4.28 -0.50 17.80
CA LYS A 320 4.85 -1.64 17.02
C LYS A 320 4.91 -1.41 15.51
N LYS A 321 5.18 -0.17 15.08
CA LYS A 321 5.29 0.18 13.65
C LYS A 321 6.75 0.41 13.26
N ILE A 322 7.03 0.24 11.97
CA ILE A 322 8.29 0.65 11.35
C ILE A 322 7.96 1.68 10.28
N TRP A 323 8.64 2.83 10.33
CA TRP A 323 8.51 3.91 9.37
C TRP A 323 9.67 3.89 8.40
N ILE A 324 9.36 4.20 7.15
CA ILE A 324 10.35 4.54 6.13
C ILE A 324 10.08 5.98 5.71
N TRP A 325 11.11 6.81 5.84
CA TRP A 325 11.11 8.20 5.42
C TRP A 325 11.85 8.31 4.10
N CYS A 326 11.20 8.89 3.09
CA CYS A 326 11.80 9.23 1.81
C CYS A 326 11.34 10.63 1.37
N GLU A 327 11.87 11.12 0.23
CA GLU A 327 11.49 12.43 -0.32
C GLU A 327 9.99 12.58 -0.57
N GLU A 328 9.33 11.48 -0.93
CA GLU A 328 7.90 11.42 -1.24
C GLU A 328 7.00 11.45 0.01
N GLY A 329 7.56 11.23 1.21
CA GLY A 329 6.83 11.24 2.48
C GLY A 329 7.19 10.08 3.41
N GLU A 330 6.30 9.81 4.37
CA GLU A 330 6.44 8.71 5.33
C GLU A 330 5.58 7.49 4.94
N TYR A 331 6.12 6.29 5.17
CA TYR A 331 5.44 5.03 4.86
C TYR A 331 5.53 4.08 6.05
N ASN A 332 4.39 3.50 6.41
CA ASN A 332 4.23 2.76 7.66
C ASN A 332 4.07 1.26 7.42
N PHE A 333 4.84 0.44 8.13
CA PHE A 333 4.67 -1.01 8.19
C PHE A 333 4.12 -1.42 9.55
N LYS A 334 2.90 -1.98 9.55
CA LYS A 334 2.18 -2.43 10.74
C LYS A 334 2.23 -3.94 10.83
N HIS A 335 2.82 -4.47 11.89
CA HIS A 335 2.77 -5.91 12.14
C HIS A 335 1.33 -6.36 12.45
N THR A 336 0.88 -7.46 11.84
CA THR A 336 -0.38 -8.12 12.18
C THR A 336 -0.23 -9.63 12.09
N THR A 337 -0.93 -10.34 12.97
CA THR A 337 -1.03 -11.81 12.95
C THR A 337 -2.31 -12.29 12.26
N ASN A 338 -3.16 -11.37 11.78
CA ASN A 338 -4.40 -11.70 11.09
C ASN A 338 -4.15 -11.80 9.57
N PRO A 339 -4.23 -13.02 8.97
CA PRO A 339 -3.98 -13.21 7.54
C PRO A 339 -4.90 -12.40 6.63
N ASP A 340 -6.14 -12.14 7.07
CA ASP A 340 -7.10 -11.34 6.30
C ASP A 340 -6.66 -9.88 6.15
N GLN A 341 -5.72 -9.41 6.96
CA GLN A 341 -5.23 -8.04 6.92
C GLN A 341 -3.97 -7.88 6.07
N TYR A 342 -3.29 -8.97 5.70
CA TYR A 342 -1.99 -8.88 5.03
C TYR A 342 -2.07 -8.05 3.74
N TYR A 343 -1.10 -7.16 3.57
CA TYR A 343 -0.95 -6.23 2.46
C TYR A 343 -2.09 -5.22 2.29
N LYS A 344 -3.06 -5.15 3.21
CA LYS A 344 -4.05 -4.08 3.19
C LYS A 344 -3.38 -2.76 3.49
N ILE A 345 -3.71 -1.76 2.68
CA ILE A 345 -3.27 -0.38 2.88
C ILE A 345 -4.38 0.36 3.63
N SER A 346 -4.01 0.99 4.74
CA SER A 346 -4.86 1.88 5.51
C SER A 346 -4.25 3.28 5.53
N PHE A 347 -5.08 4.30 5.46
CA PHE A 347 -4.69 5.69 5.69
C PHE A 347 -5.17 6.06 7.10
N SER A 348 -4.24 6.30 8.03
CA SER A 348 -4.58 6.73 9.39
C SER A 348 -4.53 8.25 9.46
N TRP A 349 -5.64 8.91 9.79
CA TRP A 349 -5.73 10.37 10.00
C TRP A 349 -5.26 11.24 8.80
N PRO A 350 -5.64 12.53 8.73
CA PRO A 350 -5.29 13.38 7.59
C PRO A 350 -3.78 13.67 7.42
N GLN A 351 -2.96 13.31 8.42
CA GLN A 351 -1.55 13.72 8.53
C GLN A 351 -0.55 12.56 8.55
N SER A 352 -0.98 11.29 8.62
CA SER A 352 -0.03 10.16 8.55
C SER A 352 -0.01 9.52 7.18
N GLY A 353 1.19 9.15 6.73
CA GLY A 353 1.39 8.50 5.45
C GLY A 353 0.80 7.08 5.38
N PRO A 354 0.71 6.51 4.18
CA PRO A 354 0.04 5.23 3.96
C PRO A 354 0.68 4.12 4.80
N SER A 355 -0.17 3.25 5.36
CA SER A 355 0.26 2.12 6.19
C SER A 355 -0.10 0.78 5.59
N MET A 356 0.84 -0.16 5.54
CA MET A 356 0.61 -1.54 5.11
C MET A 356 0.71 -2.52 6.28
N PHE A 357 -0.23 -3.46 6.34
CA PHE A 357 -0.17 -4.58 7.26
C PHE A 357 0.72 -5.71 6.73
N VAL A 358 1.65 -6.22 7.54
CA VAL A 358 2.61 -7.25 7.12
C VAL A 358 2.72 -8.40 8.11
N ASP A 359 2.90 -9.61 7.57
CA ASP A 359 3.20 -10.83 8.31
C ASP A 359 4.70 -11.03 8.43
N LEU A 360 5.23 -10.77 9.61
CA LEU A 360 6.54 -11.28 10.00
C LEU A 360 6.44 -11.69 11.46
N SER A 361 6.59 -12.99 11.70
CA SER A 361 6.44 -13.63 13.00
C SER A 361 7.33 -12.99 14.08
N ASP A 362 8.40 -12.28 13.68
CA ASP A 362 9.26 -11.44 14.50
C ASP A 362 9.42 -10.03 13.87
N ARG A 363 9.33 -8.98 14.70
CA ARG A 363 9.59 -7.58 14.31
C ARG A 363 11.06 -7.36 13.90
N GLY A 364 11.99 -8.05 14.56
CA GLY A 364 13.43 -8.03 14.24
C GLY A 364 13.69 -8.42 12.79
N ASP A 365 12.94 -9.40 12.31
CA ASP A 365 13.03 -9.87 10.93
C ASP A 365 12.53 -8.81 9.94
N LEU A 366 11.50 -8.03 10.29
CA LEU A 366 11.01 -6.95 9.43
C LEU A 366 12.04 -5.83 9.28
N PHE A 367 12.57 -5.36 10.41
CA PHE A 367 13.57 -4.29 10.41
C PHE A 367 14.78 -4.67 9.56
N ASN A 368 15.36 -5.85 9.81
CA ASN A 368 16.50 -6.36 9.03
C ASN A 368 16.16 -6.58 7.55
N TYR A 369 14.97 -7.10 7.27
CA TYR A 369 14.51 -7.32 5.90
C TYR A 369 14.44 -6.01 5.12
N LEU A 370 13.87 -4.96 5.71
CA LEU A 370 13.73 -3.65 5.08
C LEU A 370 15.10 -2.98 4.87
N LEU A 371 15.98 -3.00 5.87
CA LEU A 371 17.35 -2.50 5.74
C LEU A 371 18.11 -3.15 4.56
N GLU A 372 18.01 -4.48 4.44
CA GLU A 372 18.69 -5.21 3.36
C GLU A 372 18.09 -4.96 1.99
N THR A 373 16.77 -4.81 1.93
CA THR A 373 16.00 -4.64 0.70
C THR A 373 16.18 -3.25 0.12
N PHE A 374 16.12 -2.23 0.97
CA PHE A 374 16.21 -0.82 0.59
C PHE A 374 17.59 -0.22 0.83
N LYS A 375 18.60 -1.00 1.26
CA LYS A 375 19.97 -0.53 1.48
C LYS A 375 20.07 0.74 2.33
N ILE A 376 19.14 0.89 3.27
CA ILE A 376 19.09 2.03 4.18
C ILE A 376 20.31 1.98 5.09
N SER A 377 20.96 3.14 5.26
CA SER A 377 22.18 3.29 6.06
C SER A 377 22.02 4.25 7.25
N ILE A 378 20.87 4.94 7.32
CA ILE A 378 20.53 5.92 8.35
C ILE A 378 19.30 5.44 9.11
N VAL A 379 19.39 5.37 10.43
CA VAL A 379 18.25 5.24 11.32
C VAL A 379 17.87 6.64 11.80
N GLU A 380 16.69 7.13 11.43
CA GLU A 380 16.25 8.48 11.81
C GLU A 380 15.91 8.52 13.30
N SER A 381 15.13 7.57 13.80
CA SER A 381 14.83 7.50 15.23
C SER A 381 14.69 6.07 15.77
N MET A 382 15.19 5.90 17.00
CA MET A 382 15.03 4.71 17.83
C MET A 382 14.43 5.10 19.18
N ASN A 383 13.47 4.32 19.66
CA ASN A 383 12.96 4.49 21.02
C ASN A 383 12.49 3.17 21.64
N ASN A 384 12.24 3.17 22.95
CA ASN A 384 11.91 1.97 23.72
C ASN A 384 10.40 1.70 23.87
N ASP A 385 9.57 2.03 22.86
CA ASP A 385 8.10 1.82 22.76
C ASP A 385 7.52 0.91 23.86
N ASP A 386 6.63 1.46 24.70
CA ASP A 386 6.11 0.91 25.97
C ASP A 386 6.36 -0.60 26.16
N GLN A 387 7.57 -0.95 26.60
CA GLN A 387 8.03 -2.28 27.05
C GLN A 387 8.75 -3.24 26.06
N ASP A 388 9.25 -2.80 24.88
CA ASP A 388 10.14 -3.68 24.06
C ASP A 388 11.62 -3.25 24.03
N ILE A 389 12.28 -3.40 25.18
CA ILE A 389 13.72 -3.15 25.29
C ILE A 389 14.56 -4.13 24.45
N ASP A 390 14.10 -5.36 24.27
CA ASP A 390 14.87 -6.38 23.56
C ASP A 390 14.95 -6.07 22.06
N PHE A 391 13.86 -5.56 21.48
CA PHE A 391 13.87 -5.04 20.13
C PHE A 391 14.76 -3.79 19.98
N LEU A 392 14.73 -2.87 20.95
CA LEU A 392 15.66 -1.74 20.99
C LEU A 392 17.13 -2.21 21.04
N ARG A 393 17.46 -3.19 21.87
CA ARG A 393 18.79 -3.81 21.91
C ARG A 393 19.17 -4.46 20.59
N GLN A 394 18.26 -5.23 19.98
CA GLN A 394 18.51 -5.94 18.74
C GLN A 394 18.77 -4.99 17.57
N THR A 395 17.96 -3.94 17.44
CA THR A 395 18.11 -2.92 16.40
C THR A 395 19.34 -2.05 16.63
N ALA A 396 19.67 -1.68 17.88
CA ALA A 396 20.90 -0.99 18.22
C ALA A 396 22.14 -1.82 17.83
N ARG A 397 22.17 -3.12 18.19
CA ARG A 397 23.25 -4.04 17.79
C ARG A 397 23.36 -4.17 16.27
N THR A 398 22.22 -4.17 15.56
CA THR A 398 22.20 -4.19 14.10
C THR A 398 22.82 -2.92 13.51
N ALA A 399 22.48 -1.74 14.06
CA ALA A 399 23.04 -0.47 13.64
C ALA A 399 24.55 -0.40 13.87
N ILE A 400 25.02 -0.87 15.04
CA ILE A 400 26.46 -0.97 15.36
C ILE A 400 27.17 -1.91 14.37
N HIS A 401 26.66 -3.13 14.19
CA HIS A 401 27.27 -4.13 13.31
C HIS A 401 27.38 -3.66 11.85
N ARG A 402 26.40 -2.87 11.39
CA ARG A 402 26.35 -2.32 10.04
C ARG A 402 27.01 -0.94 9.91
N ASN A 403 27.60 -0.41 10.99
CA ASN A 403 28.20 0.92 11.06
C ASN A 403 27.25 2.02 10.54
N MET A 404 25.99 1.94 10.96
CA MET A 404 24.94 2.88 10.54
C MET A 404 25.03 4.19 11.31
N GLU A 405 24.56 5.25 10.67
CA GLU A 405 24.30 6.51 11.37
C GLU A 405 22.93 6.44 12.07
N VAL A 406 22.89 6.89 13.32
CA VAL A 406 21.63 7.03 14.07
C VAL A 406 21.42 8.50 14.36
N GLU A 407 20.37 9.09 13.83
CA GLU A 407 20.12 10.51 14.07
C GLU A 407 19.62 10.72 15.49
N GLN A 408 18.59 9.98 15.90
CA GLN A 408 17.97 10.16 17.21
C GLN A 408 17.79 8.86 18.00
N VAL A 409 18.09 8.93 19.30
CA VAL A 409 17.74 7.90 20.28
C VAL A 409 16.96 8.54 21.43
N THR A 410 15.78 8.00 21.72
CA THR A 410 14.92 8.47 22.82
C THR A 410 14.61 7.33 23.78
N LEU A 411 14.92 7.52 25.07
CA LEU A 411 14.59 6.61 26.16
C LEU A 411 13.56 7.26 27.09
N TYR A 412 12.38 6.67 27.26
CA TYR A 412 11.31 7.17 28.15
C TYR A 412 10.65 6.03 28.92
N ASN A 413 10.09 6.31 30.10
CA ASN A 413 9.15 5.42 30.82
C ASN A 413 9.57 3.93 30.94
N MET A 414 10.77 3.66 31.45
CA MET A 414 11.25 2.28 31.68
C MET A 414 10.91 1.82 33.10
N GLU A 415 10.08 0.78 33.24
CA GLU A 415 9.69 0.22 34.54
C GLU A 415 10.87 -0.49 35.24
N ASN A 416 11.69 -1.20 34.47
CA ASN A 416 12.83 -1.94 34.97
C ASN A 416 14.12 -1.13 34.81
N THR A 417 14.67 -0.65 35.93
CA THR A 417 15.91 0.12 35.95
C THR A 417 17.10 -0.67 35.38
N ARG A 418 17.15 -2.00 35.57
CA ARG A 418 18.25 -2.84 35.07
C ARG A 418 18.35 -2.81 33.55
N ASP A 419 17.20 -2.77 32.87
CA ASP A 419 17.16 -2.81 31.41
C ASP A 419 17.83 -1.62 30.75
N VAL A 420 17.74 -0.45 31.39
CA VAL A 420 18.40 0.78 30.94
C VAL A 420 19.88 0.78 31.29
N LEU A 421 20.25 0.30 32.48
CA LEU A 421 21.65 0.16 32.87
C LEU A 421 22.42 -0.72 31.88
N ASP A 422 21.80 -1.82 31.43
CA ASP A 422 22.39 -2.74 30.46
C ASP A 422 22.43 -2.15 29.02
N PHE A 423 21.62 -1.12 28.74
CA PHE A 423 21.58 -0.47 27.43
C PHE A 423 22.62 0.65 27.26
N MET A 424 22.99 1.36 28.33
CA MET A 424 23.93 2.48 28.25
C MET A 424 25.30 2.11 27.63
N PRO A 425 25.92 0.94 27.92
CA PRO A 425 27.14 0.52 27.24
C PRO A 425 26.97 0.21 25.74
N ILE A 426 25.75 -0.14 25.30
CA ILE A 426 25.42 -0.33 23.88
C ILE A 426 25.32 1.04 23.21
N LEU A 427 24.71 2.01 23.89
CA LEU A 427 24.54 3.37 23.40
C LEU A 427 25.87 4.03 23.04
N ASP A 428 26.91 3.86 23.86
CA ASP A 428 28.24 4.43 23.59
C ASP A 428 28.93 3.88 22.33
N GLN A 429 28.52 2.71 21.86
CA GLN A 429 29.04 2.10 20.63
C GLN A 429 28.30 2.59 19.39
N MET A 430 27.18 3.28 19.55
CA MET A 430 26.36 3.78 18.43
C MET A 430 26.90 5.11 17.91
N LYS A 431 26.85 5.30 16.58
CA LYS A 431 27.18 6.58 15.94
C LYS A 431 25.94 7.50 15.96
N ILE A 432 25.65 8.06 17.13
CA ILE A 432 24.52 8.99 17.30
C ILE A 432 24.93 10.40 16.85
N THR A 433 24.24 10.98 15.86
CA THR A 433 24.67 12.25 15.25
C THR A 433 23.81 13.44 15.62
N GLN A 434 22.49 13.30 15.82
CA GLN A 434 21.61 14.44 16.07
C GLN A 434 21.22 14.58 17.54
N ASN A 435 20.46 13.64 18.10
CA ASN A 435 19.82 13.84 19.40
C ASN A 435 19.82 12.59 20.28
N PHE A 436 20.23 12.74 21.53
CA PHE A 436 19.98 11.78 22.59
C PHE A 436 19.05 12.36 23.64
N SER A 437 17.89 11.74 23.84
CA SER A 437 16.91 12.15 24.85
C SER A 437 16.65 11.03 25.84
N CYS A 438 16.79 11.28 27.13
CA CYS A 438 16.59 10.30 28.20
C CYS A 438 15.71 10.86 29.32
N SER A 439 14.55 10.25 29.52
CA SER A 439 13.59 10.55 30.59
C SER A 439 13.43 9.40 31.60
N VAL A 440 14.43 8.52 31.68
CA VAL A 440 14.45 7.40 32.63
C VAL A 440 15.05 7.84 33.97
N ARG A 441 14.55 7.26 35.07
CA ARG A 441 15.15 7.45 36.40
C ARG A 441 16.31 6.47 36.63
N PHE A 442 17.46 7.00 37.03
CA PHE A 442 18.64 6.21 37.40
C PHE A 442 18.78 6.07 38.92
N PRO A 443 19.39 4.98 39.42
CA PRO A 443 19.82 4.88 40.81
C PRO A 443 20.80 5.99 41.16
N SER A 444 20.81 6.43 42.41
CA SER A 444 21.67 7.54 42.87
C SER A 444 23.17 7.28 42.74
N ASN A 445 23.59 6.01 42.76
CA ASN A 445 24.98 5.58 42.60
C ASN A 445 25.36 5.29 41.13
N PHE A 446 24.45 5.51 40.18
CA PHE A 446 24.75 5.30 38.77
C PHE A 446 25.78 6.31 38.27
N GLN A 447 26.70 5.83 37.43
CA GLN A 447 27.74 6.62 36.79
C GLN A 447 27.87 6.16 35.34
N HIS A 448 27.92 7.11 34.42
CA HIS A 448 28.12 6.88 32.99
C HIS A 448 28.91 8.03 32.40
N GLN A 449 29.72 7.75 31.39
CA GLN A 449 30.46 8.76 30.64
C GLN A 449 30.28 8.50 29.15
N PHE A 450 29.87 9.52 28.41
CA PHE A 450 29.76 9.43 26.96
C PHE A 450 31.14 9.29 26.32
N ILE A 451 31.28 8.30 25.43
CA ILE A 451 32.46 8.17 24.55
C ILE A 451 32.40 9.20 23.42
N MET A 452 31.19 9.43 22.89
CA MET A 452 30.91 10.41 21.84
C MET A 452 29.64 11.18 22.19
N TYR A 453 29.63 12.47 21.88
CA TYR A 453 28.47 13.33 22.09
C TYR A 453 27.71 13.55 20.77
N PRO A 454 26.37 13.47 20.77
CA PRO A 454 25.54 13.88 19.64
C PRO A 454 25.49 15.42 19.54
N ASN A 455 24.80 15.96 18.53
CA ASN A 455 24.59 17.41 18.44
C ASN A 455 23.75 17.96 19.62
N GLU A 456 22.82 17.17 20.14
CA GLU A 456 21.92 17.55 21.22
C GLU A 456 21.77 16.45 22.25
N ILE A 457 21.86 16.82 23.54
CA ILE A 457 21.51 15.94 24.66
C ILE A 457 20.36 16.55 25.48
N ARG A 458 19.36 15.73 25.81
CA ARG A 458 18.27 16.05 26.73
C ARG A 458 18.16 14.97 27.79
N ILE A 459 18.57 15.25 29.02
CA ILE A 459 18.59 14.25 30.10
C ILE A 459 17.73 14.76 31.25
N HIS A 460 16.57 14.15 31.49
CA HIS A 460 15.64 14.60 32.52
C HIS A 460 16.07 14.23 33.94
N ASN A 461 16.75 13.10 34.12
CA ASN A 461 17.37 12.72 35.38
C ASN A 461 18.89 12.65 35.19
N SER A 462 19.51 13.82 35.31
CA SER A 462 20.93 14.04 35.01
C SER A 462 21.85 13.99 36.24
N ILE A 463 21.43 13.34 37.33
CA ILE A 463 22.21 13.24 38.58
C ILE A 463 23.63 12.65 38.40
N TRP A 464 23.83 11.84 37.36
CA TRP A 464 25.09 11.19 37.01
C TRP A 464 25.94 12.01 36.03
N PHE A 465 25.38 13.06 35.44
CA PHE A 465 26.08 13.95 34.52
C PHE A 465 26.81 15.04 35.32
N ASN A 466 28.13 14.92 35.41
CA ASN A 466 28.98 15.76 36.26
C ASN A 466 29.69 16.87 35.47
N ILE A 467 30.38 17.76 36.21
CA ILE A 467 31.09 18.90 35.61
C ILE A 467 32.17 18.46 34.61
N GLY A 468 32.87 17.35 34.85
CA GLY A 468 33.87 16.83 33.90
C GLY A 468 33.24 16.55 32.53
N GLN A 469 32.09 15.86 32.51
CA GLN A 469 31.36 15.60 31.28
C GLN A 469 30.85 16.88 30.61
N LEU A 470 30.35 17.86 31.38
CA LEU A 470 29.94 19.15 30.83
C LEU A 470 31.11 19.89 30.16
N LEU A 471 32.29 19.88 30.78
CA LEU A 471 33.48 20.57 30.28
C LEU A 471 34.09 19.93 29.02
N ASP A 472 33.82 18.64 28.79
CA ASP A 472 34.30 17.87 27.63
C ASP A 472 33.21 17.70 26.55
N CYS A 473 31.98 18.15 26.84
CA CYS A 473 30.85 18.02 25.94
C CYS A 473 31.03 18.84 24.67
N THR A 474 30.85 18.19 23.51
CA THR A 474 30.97 18.84 22.19
C THR A 474 29.62 19.15 21.54
N CYS A 475 28.51 18.97 22.28
CA CYS A 475 27.15 19.23 21.84
C CYS A 475 26.94 20.70 21.43
N VAL A 476 26.01 20.90 20.51
CA VAL A 476 25.44 22.20 20.14
C VAL A 476 24.42 22.64 21.19
N LYS A 477 23.60 21.69 21.67
CA LYS A 477 22.52 21.94 22.63
C LYS A 477 22.58 20.96 23.79
N ILE A 478 22.46 21.47 24.99
CA ILE A 478 22.51 20.67 26.21
C ILE A 478 21.33 21.07 27.09
N LYS A 479 20.47 20.10 27.41
CA LYS A 479 19.38 20.26 28.39
C LYS A 479 19.47 19.19 29.46
N LEU A 480 19.71 19.60 30.70
CA LEU A 480 19.85 18.70 31.84
C LEU A 480 18.83 19.06 32.91
N CYS A 481 17.86 18.20 33.18
CA CYS A 481 16.94 18.37 34.29
C CYS A 481 17.37 17.51 35.47
N GLN A 482 16.96 17.92 36.68
CA GLN A 482 17.28 17.22 37.93
C GLN A 482 18.79 17.00 38.12
N SER A 483 19.60 17.98 37.71
CA SER A 483 21.05 17.94 37.85
C SER A 483 21.48 18.20 39.30
N MET A 484 22.70 17.76 39.64
CA MET A 484 23.36 18.02 40.93
C MET A 484 24.55 18.99 40.82
N LEU A 485 24.65 19.72 39.70
CA LEU A 485 25.65 20.76 39.47
C LEU A 485 25.37 22.02 40.29
N SER A 486 26.41 22.52 40.96
CA SER A 486 26.37 23.67 41.87
C SER A 486 26.81 24.97 41.22
N ASN A 487 26.57 26.11 41.88
CA ASN A 487 27.06 27.43 41.46
C ASN A 487 28.56 27.44 41.17
N GLN A 488 29.37 26.75 41.99
CA GLN A 488 30.82 26.65 41.79
C GLN A 488 31.18 25.92 40.48
N GLU A 489 30.43 24.88 40.12
CA GLU A 489 30.65 24.14 38.88
C GLU A 489 30.21 24.94 37.65
N PHE A 490 29.13 25.73 37.76
CA PHE A 490 28.75 26.68 36.71
C PHE A 490 29.78 27.79 36.54
N ASP A 491 30.37 28.30 37.61
CA ASP A 491 31.48 29.26 37.55
C ASP A 491 32.68 28.65 36.80
N VAL A 492 33.10 27.43 37.17
CA VAL A 492 34.18 26.70 36.47
C VAL A 492 33.88 26.54 34.98
N PHE A 493 32.64 26.18 34.63
CA PHE A 493 32.20 26.08 33.24
C PHE A 493 32.34 27.41 32.50
N LEU A 494 31.78 28.50 33.04
CA LEU A 494 31.80 29.81 32.40
C LEU A 494 33.23 30.38 32.30
N GLN A 495 34.07 30.18 33.32
CA GLN A 495 35.48 30.58 33.27
C GLN A 495 36.24 29.83 32.17
N LYS A 496 35.93 28.56 31.90
CA LYS A 496 36.49 27.81 30.76
C LYS A 496 35.89 28.31 29.44
N TRP A 497 34.59 28.60 29.40
CA TRP A 497 33.90 29.11 28.20
C TRP A 497 34.42 30.47 27.75
N LYS A 498 34.81 31.35 28.68
CA LYS A 498 35.37 32.68 28.34
C LYS A 498 36.68 32.61 27.58
N LYS A 499 37.44 31.52 27.68
CA LYS A 499 38.73 31.36 26.98
C LYS A 499 38.51 31.18 25.48
N ALA A 500 39.29 31.88 24.65
CA ALA A 500 39.24 31.74 23.20
C ALA A 500 39.41 30.28 22.74
N GLY A 501 38.61 29.86 21.75
CA GLY A 501 38.68 28.51 21.16
C GLY A 501 37.99 27.38 21.95
N THR A 502 37.48 27.62 23.17
CA THR A 502 36.71 26.61 23.91
C THR A 502 35.25 26.56 23.46
N PHE A 503 34.60 25.39 23.58
CA PHE A 503 33.19 25.14 23.24
C PHE A 503 32.74 25.73 21.89
N PRO A 504 33.42 25.44 20.77
CA PRO A 504 33.15 26.09 19.48
C PRO A 504 31.73 25.83 18.93
N ASN A 505 31.13 24.69 19.32
CA ASN A 505 29.83 24.25 18.83
C ASN A 505 28.66 24.70 19.71
N LEU A 506 28.90 25.01 20.98
CA LEU A 506 27.84 25.26 21.95
C LEU A 506 27.02 26.48 21.52
N ARG A 507 25.70 26.32 21.49
CA ARG A 507 24.71 27.37 21.21
C ARG A 507 23.73 27.56 22.35
N SER A 508 23.27 26.49 22.99
CA SER A 508 22.29 26.57 24.06
C SER A 508 22.62 25.59 25.19
N LEU A 509 22.57 26.07 26.42
CA LEU A 509 22.75 25.28 27.62
C LEU A 509 21.62 25.63 28.61
N GLU A 510 20.85 24.63 29.01
CA GLU A 510 19.77 24.75 29.99
C GLU A 510 19.94 23.66 31.05
N ILE A 511 20.14 24.05 32.31
CA ILE A 511 20.36 23.12 33.41
C ILE A 511 19.44 23.46 34.57
N TRP A 512 18.64 22.49 35.00
CA TRP A 512 17.78 22.63 36.17
C TRP A 512 18.43 21.85 37.31
N SER A 513 18.83 22.55 38.37
CA SER A 513 19.53 21.93 39.50
C SER A 513 19.03 22.43 40.84
N LYS A 514 18.90 21.50 41.79
CA LYS A 514 18.61 21.82 43.19
C LYS A 514 19.80 22.41 43.96
N LYS A 515 21.00 22.43 43.37
CA LYS A 515 22.21 22.99 43.99
C LYS A 515 22.54 24.41 43.54
N ILE A 516 21.62 25.06 42.84
CA ILE A 516 21.72 26.49 42.61
C ILE A 516 21.10 27.19 43.81
N ASP A 517 21.91 28.02 44.47
CA ASP A 517 21.53 28.81 45.64
C ASP A 517 21.77 30.30 45.39
N ASN A 518 21.35 31.13 46.33
CA ASN A 518 21.56 32.57 46.34
C ASN A 518 22.70 33.01 47.28
N GLU A 519 23.61 32.09 47.63
CA GLU A 519 24.71 32.35 48.57
C GLU A 519 26.07 32.36 47.84
N SER A 520 26.22 31.50 46.83
CA SER A 520 27.47 31.31 46.10
C SER A 520 27.46 32.05 44.76
N PRO A 521 28.52 32.77 44.38
CA PRO A 521 28.56 33.52 43.12
C PRO A 521 28.80 32.61 41.90
N ILE A 522 28.31 33.08 40.75
CA ILE A 522 28.61 32.58 39.40
C ILE A 522 29.13 33.78 38.60
N LEU A 523 30.39 33.74 38.14
CA LEU A 523 31.08 34.90 37.56
C LEU A 523 30.95 36.16 38.42
N GLU A 524 31.16 36.02 39.73
CA GLU A 524 31.06 37.10 40.73
C GLU A 524 29.64 37.67 40.94
N MET A 525 28.63 37.13 40.26
CA MET A 525 27.22 37.51 40.42
C MET A 525 26.51 36.52 41.35
N ILE A 526 25.73 37.02 42.31
CA ILE A 526 24.92 36.19 43.21
C ILE A 526 23.54 35.95 42.55
N PRO A 527 23.07 34.70 42.41
CA PRO A 527 21.73 34.42 41.88
C PRO A 527 20.59 35.04 42.72
N PRO A 528 19.45 35.41 42.11
CA PRO A 528 19.11 35.23 40.69
C PRO A 528 19.90 36.20 39.79
N ILE A 529 20.32 35.71 38.62
CA ILE A 529 21.06 36.49 37.63
C ILE A 529 20.09 36.80 36.49
N ASN A 530 19.41 37.93 36.59
CA ASN A 530 18.52 38.45 35.56
C ASN A 530 18.48 39.99 35.57
N ILE A 531 18.06 40.59 34.46
CA ILE A 531 17.85 42.03 34.31
C ILE A 531 16.48 42.22 33.66
N VAL A 532 15.48 42.62 34.44
CA VAL A 532 14.06 42.72 34.01
C VAL A 532 13.86 43.60 32.77
N ASP A 533 14.72 44.61 32.57
CA ASP A 533 14.62 45.55 31.45
C ASP A 533 15.42 45.12 30.20
N ASN A 534 16.08 43.95 30.20
CA ASN A 534 16.86 43.50 29.05
C ASN A 534 15.97 42.94 27.93
N PRO A 535 16.31 43.22 26.67
CA PRO A 535 15.51 42.81 25.53
C PRO A 535 15.45 41.29 25.39
N LEU A 536 14.35 40.81 24.80
CA LEU A 536 14.22 39.42 24.39
C LEU A 536 15.24 39.15 23.27
N ILE A 537 16.17 38.23 23.52
CA ILE A 537 17.19 37.84 22.56
C ILE A 537 16.70 36.59 21.83
N LYS A 538 16.36 36.76 20.55
CA LYS A 538 16.02 35.64 19.65
C LYS A 538 17.18 35.33 18.74
N VAL A 539 17.59 34.07 18.70
CA VAL A 539 18.71 33.59 17.88
C VAL A 539 18.24 32.40 17.07
N SER A 540 18.26 32.54 15.76
CA SER A 540 17.95 31.44 14.84
C SER A 540 19.24 30.76 14.38
N PHE A 541 19.31 29.43 14.53
CA PHE A 541 20.35 28.60 13.95
C PHE A 541 19.76 27.76 12.81
N GLY A 542 19.98 28.20 11.58
CA GLY A 542 19.38 27.55 10.41
C GLY A 542 17.85 27.70 10.34
N LYS A 543 17.17 26.80 9.61
CA LYS A 543 15.75 26.94 9.24
C LYS A 543 14.76 26.49 10.33
N ARG A 544 15.19 25.79 11.39
CA ARG A 544 14.28 25.14 12.35
C ARG A 544 14.61 25.39 13.83
N ASP A 545 15.80 25.90 14.15
CA ASP A 545 16.18 26.12 15.55
C ASP A 545 16.06 27.60 15.89
N LEU A 546 15.05 27.95 16.68
CA LEU A 546 14.88 29.26 17.28
C LEU A 546 15.13 29.12 18.78
N PHE A 547 16.05 29.91 19.31
CA PHE A 547 16.29 30.01 20.75
C PHE A 547 15.97 31.40 21.21
N GLU A 548 15.39 31.48 22.40
CA GLU A 548 14.95 32.71 22.99
C GLU A 548 15.41 32.74 24.43
N ILE A 549 15.99 33.85 24.85
CA ILE A 549 16.29 34.12 26.26
C ILE A 549 15.91 35.57 26.55
N SER A 550 15.21 35.79 27.65
CA SER A 550 14.77 37.11 28.12
C SER A 550 15.41 37.41 29.47
N GLU A 551 15.51 38.70 29.79
CA GLU A 551 16.02 39.16 31.08
C GLU A 551 17.43 38.64 31.42
N ALA A 552 18.25 38.34 30.41
CA ALA A 552 19.56 37.71 30.58
C ALA A 552 20.69 38.74 30.66
N VAL A 553 21.75 38.43 31.40
CA VAL A 553 22.97 39.23 31.51
C VAL A 553 23.94 38.85 30.40
N ARG A 554 24.52 39.84 29.73
CA ARG A 554 25.53 39.64 28.67
C ARG A 554 26.89 39.28 29.29
N VAL A 555 27.47 38.20 28.82
CA VAL A 555 28.82 37.70 29.16
C VAL A 555 29.64 37.66 27.87
N ILE A 556 30.85 38.21 27.89
CA ILE A 556 31.70 38.30 26.70
C ILE A 556 32.87 37.32 26.83
N LYS A 557 33.08 36.54 25.76
CA LYS A 557 34.23 35.66 25.58
C LYS A 557 35.46 36.45 25.11
N ASP A 558 36.67 35.96 25.37
CA ASP A 558 37.93 36.61 25.00
C ASP A 558 38.07 36.89 23.50
N ASP A 559 37.37 36.11 22.66
CA ASP A 559 37.34 36.27 21.19
C ASP A 559 36.22 37.22 20.70
N GLY A 560 35.46 37.84 21.61
CA GLY A 560 34.34 38.73 21.32
C GLY A 560 32.99 38.03 21.11
N THR A 561 32.92 36.69 21.19
CA THR A 561 31.65 35.96 21.16
C THR A 561 30.79 36.34 22.36
N GLU A 562 29.49 36.52 22.13
CA GLU A 562 28.54 36.91 23.16
C GLU A 562 27.82 35.70 23.74
N GLY A 563 27.69 35.66 25.06
CA GLY A 563 26.85 34.73 25.79
C GLY A 563 25.80 35.51 26.58
N TRP A 564 24.60 34.98 26.69
CA TRP A 564 23.52 35.54 27.47
C TRP A 564 23.17 34.57 28.58
N LEU A 565 23.43 34.98 29.82
CA LEU A 565 23.29 34.18 31.03
C LEU A 565 22.04 34.60 31.80
N LYS A 566 21.21 33.63 32.16
CA LYS A 566 20.09 33.81 33.07
C LYS A 566 20.14 32.74 34.15
N VAL A 567 19.96 33.13 35.41
CA VAL A 567 19.81 32.18 36.52
C VAL A 567 18.57 32.55 37.31
N GLU A 568 17.58 31.67 37.32
CA GLU A 568 16.35 31.87 38.07
C GLU A 568 16.30 30.94 39.29
N LEU A 569 15.76 31.47 40.38
CA LEU A 569 15.49 30.70 41.58
C LEU A 569 14.02 30.30 41.59
N GLY A 570 13.73 29.13 42.15
CA GLY A 570 12.38 28.59 42.23
C GLY A 570 12.38 27.21 42.87
N GLU A 571 11.29 26.44 42.69
CA GLU A 571 11.23 25.04 43.16
C GLU A 571 12.30 24.17 42.48
N TRP A 572 12.59 24.47 41.22
CA TRP A 572 13.71 23.94 40.45
C TRP A 572 14.46 25.11 39.84
N PRO A 573 15.51 25.62 40.53
CA PRO A 573 16.34 26.67 39.98
C PRO A 573 16.92 26.29 38.61
N THR A 574 17.01 27.29 37.72
CA THR A 574 17.41 27.11 36.33
C THR A 574 18.65 27.95 36.02
N PHE A 575 19.59 27.35 35.31
CA PHE A 575 20.72 28.00 34.68
C PHE A 575 20.52 27.92 33.17
N GLU A 576 20.42 29.07 32.52
CA GLU A 576 20.24 29.19 31.08
C GLU A 576 21.39 30.02 30.49
N PHE A 577 21.97 29.51 29.41
CA PHE A 577 23.07 30.17 28.72
C PHE A 577 22.96 30.01 27.21
N LEU A 578 22.82 31.14 26.52
CA LEU A 578 22.64 31.22 25.07
C LEU A 578 23.86 31.90 24.43
N VAL A 579 24.50 31.24 23.47
CA VAL A 579 25.70 31.75 22.79
C VAL A 579 25.34 32.33 21.42
N VAL A 580 25.69 33.59 21.20
CA VAL A 580 25.46 34.34 19.96
C VAL A 580 26.77 34.52 19.21
N SER A 581 26.84 33.99 17.99
CA SER A 581 27.98 34.16 17.10
C SER A 581 27.75 35.31 16.09
N PRO A 582 28.80 35.98 15.58
CA PRO A 582 28.68 37.14 14.69
C PRO A 582 27.93 36.93 13.35
N GLY A 583 27.61 35.67 13.00
CA GLY A 583 26.87 35.32 11.78
C GLY A 583 25.38 35.02 12.00
N ASN A 584 24.87 35.13 13.24
CA ASN A 584 23.48 34.81 13.56
C ASN A 584 22.60 36.06 13.37
N SER A 585 21.38 35.87 12.84
CA SER A 585 20.33 36.89 12.90
C SER A 585 19.83 37.03 14.34
N VAL A 586 20.27 38.09 15.01
CA VAL A 586 19.77 38.49 16.33
C VAL A 586 18.61 39.45 16.11
N VAL A 587 17.43 39.11 16.63
CA VAL A 587 16.33 40.06 16.77
C VAL A 587 16.21 40.38 18.26
N ALA A 588 16.61 41.59 18.65
CA ALA A 588 16.35 42.12 19.97
C ALA A 588 15.01 42.86 19.92
N GLU A 589 13.97 42.26 20.50
CA GLU A 589 12.69 42.96 20.69
C GLU A 589 12.74 43.69 22.03
N ILE A 590 12.72 45.03 21.99
CA ILE A 590 12.53 45.87 23.16
C ILE A 590 11.03 45.82 23.48
N GLY A 591 10.66 45.19 24.60
CA GLY A 591 9.29 45.17 25.07
C GLY A 591 8.84 46.58 25.45
N GLN A 592 8.10 47.26 24.57
CA GLN A 592 7.22 48.34 25.00
C GLN A 592 6.07 47.70 25.78
N ARG A 593 6.12 47.78 27.12
CA ARG A 593 4.90 47.69 27.93
C ARG A 593 4.11 48.97 27.69
N ASP A 594 3.15 48.92 26.77
CA ASP A 594 2.06 49.90 26.75
C ASP A 594 1.18 49.65 27.97
N GLU A 595 1.47 50.40 29.04
CA GLU A 595 0.45 50.77 30.01
C GLU A 595 -0.60 51.63 29.31
N ALA A 596 -1.71 51.05 28.87
CA ALA A 596 -2.97 51.78 28.74
C ALA A 596 -4.17 50.86 28.47
N LEU A 597 -5.14 50.97 29.39
CA LEU A 597 -6.60 50.84 29.20
C LEU A 597 -7.25 49.46 29.40
N ASN A 598 -7.59 49.23 30.68
CA ASN A 598 -8.87 48.66 31.13
C ASN A 598 -10.07 49.49 30.58
N PRO A 599 -11.30 48.93 30.50
CA PRO A 599 -11.93 48.06 31.50
C PRO A 599 -12.28 46.64 31.07
#